data_AF-A0A920L0Z7-F1
#
_entry.id   AF-A0A920L0Z7-F1
#
_cell.length_a   1.000
_cell.length_b   1.000
_cell.length_c   1.000
_cell.angle_alpha   90.00
_cell.angle_beta   90.00
_cell.angle_gamma   90.00
#
_symmetry.space_group_name_H-M   'P 1'
#
loop_
_entity.id
_entity.type
_entity.pdbx_description
1 polymer ?
#
loop_
_entity_poly.entity_id
_entity_poly.type
_entity_poly.pdbx_seq_one_letter_code
_entity_poly.pdbx_strand_id
1 'polypeptide(L)' 'MPNTSGNNFRCYKLSKRFDQDISAVMMGANIRVEKTKITKATICFGGMAGTPKRATEVEKALLDQPFEPQSFIKASKI' A
#
# COMPACT_ATOMS: atom_id res chain seq x y z
N MET A 1 -2.88 0.33 16.97
CA MET A 1 -1.62 0.58 16.22
C MET A 1 -1.16 -0.74 15.61
N PRO A 2 -0.55 -0.76 14.41
CA PRO A 2 0.00 -2.00 13.86
C PRO A 2 1.02 -2.59 14.84
N ASN A 3 1.06 -3.92 14.93
CA ASN A 3 2.05 -4.62 15.73
C ASN A 3 3.44 -4.27 15.17
N THR A 4 4.27 -3.62 15.98
CA THR A 4 5.55 -3.00 15.58
C THR A 4 6.63 -4.03 15.20
N SER A 5 6.34 -5.32 15.31
CA SER A 5 7.20 -6.42 14.91
C SER A 5 6.50 -7.32 13.88
N GLY A 6 6.47 -6.90 12.61
CA GLY A 6 5.99 -7.78 11.54
C GLY A 6 5.60 -7.12 10.22
N ASN A 7 5.14 -7.97 9.31
CA ASN A 7 4.53 -7.58 8.05
C ASN A 7 3.09 -7.10 8.29
N ASN A 8 2.80 -5.84 7.93
CA ASN A 8 1.47 -5.26 8.02
C ASN A 8 0.81 -5.32 6.65
N PHE A 9 0.08 -6.41 6.42
CA PHE A 9 -0.67 -6.61 5.18
C PHE A 9 -2.09 -6.07 5.28
N ARG A 10 -2.51 -5.28 4.30
CA ARG A 10 -3.87 -4.76 4.13
C ARG A 10 -4.24 -4.74 2.66
N CYS A 11 -5.53 -4.95 2.40
CA CYS A 11 -6.12 -4.89 1.08
C CYS A 11 -7.38 -4.04 1.13
N TYR A 12 -7.57 -3.20 0.13
CA TYR A 12 -8.71 -2.30 0.01
C TYR A 12 -9.34 -2.46 -1.36
N LYS A 13 -10.63 -2.77 -1.37
CA LYS A 13 -11.45 -2.89 -2.56
C LYS A 13 -12.37 -1.68 -2.65
N LEU A 14 -12.37 -1.00 -3.79
CA LEU A 14 -13.37 -0.01 -4.14
C LEU A 14 -14.28 -0.59 -5.23
N SER A 15 -15.58 -0.67 -4.97
CA SER A 15 -16.58 -1.19 -5.89
C SER A 15 -17.91 -0.47 -5.72
N LYS A 16 -18.82 -0.62 -6.69
CA LYS A 16 -20.14 0.06 -6.68
C LYS A 16 -21.08 -0.61 -5.69
N ARG A 17 -21.02 -1.94 -5.58
CA ARG A 17 -21.72 -2.74 -4.57
C ARG A 17 -20.70 -3.38 -3.64
N PHE A 18 -21.12 -3.60 -2.41
CA PHE A 18 -20.26 -4.19 -1.38
C PHE A 18 -19.95 -5.66 -1.70
N ASP A 19 -20.99 -6.44 -1.98
CA ASP A 19 -20.91 -7.86 -2.31
C ASP A 19 -21.21 -8.12 -3.79
N GLN A 20 -20.69 -9.23 -4.32
CA GLN A 20 -20.89 -9.71 -5.70
C GLN A 20 -20.55 -8.66 -6.77
N ASP A 21 -19.45 -7.91 -6.56
CA ASP A 21 -19.01 -6.88 -7.49
C ASP A 21 -17.53 -7.00 -7.83
N ILE A 22 -17.18 -6.64 -9.06
CA ILE A 22 -15.79 -6.49 -9.49
C ILE A 22 -15.27 -5.16 -8.95
N SER A 23 -14.05 -5.15 -8.43
CA SER A 23 -13.43 -3.91 -7.97
C SER A 23 -13.27 -2.93 -9.14
N ALA A 24 -13.74 -1.69 -8.98
CA ALA A 24 -13.32 -0.59 -9.85
C ALA A 24 -11.81 -0.36 -9.67
N VAL A 25 -11.35 -0.37 -8.41
CA VAL A 25 -9.93 -0.35 -8.04
C VAL A 25 -9.69 -1.29 -6.87
N MET A 26 -8.59 -2.05 -6.94
CA MET A 26 -8.10 -2.87 -5.84
C MET A 26 -6.71 -2.38 -5.45
N MET A 27 -6.45 -2.19 -4.16
CA MET A 27 -5.11 -1.92 -3.63
C MET A 27 -4.70 -3.03 -2.67
N GLY A 28 -3.50 -3.58 -2.83
CA GLY A 28 -2.84 -4.42 -1.84
C GLY A 28 -1.57 -3.74 -1.33
N ALA A 29 -1.37 -3.74 -0.01
CA ALA A 29 -0.17 -3.18 0.63
C ALA A 29 0.36 -4.12 1.70
N ASN A 30 1.67 -4.40 1.65
CA ASN A 30 2.41 -5.13 2.67
C ASN A 30 3.58 -4.28 3.14
N ILE A 31 3.51 -3.77 4.38
CA ILE A 31 4.50 -2.86 4.94
C ILE A 31 5.18 -3.51 6.14
N ARG A 32 6.51 -3.66 6.07
CA ARG A 32 7.32 -4.05 7.23
C ARG A 32 7.85 -2.80 7.91
N VAL A 33 7.60 -2.72 9.21
CA VAL A 33 8.07 -1.62 10.06
C VAL A 33 9.02 -2.21 11.09
N GLU A 34 10.19 -1.60 11.25
CA GLU A 34 11.13 -1.92 12.32
C GLU A 34 11.42 -0.66 13.13
N LYS A 35 11.20 -0.75 14.46
CA LYS A 35 11.21 0.38 15.39
C LYS A 35 10.14 1.41 15.00
N THR A 36 10.48 2.34 14.11
CA THR A 36 9.61 3.43 13.64
C THR A 36 9.70 3.66 12.13
N LYS A 37 10.55 2.89 11.41
CA LYS A 37 10.82 3.09 9.99
C LYS A 37 10.31 1.95 9.14
N ILE A 38 9.94 2.27 7.91
CA ILE A 38 9.53 1.31 6.89
C ILE A 38 10.79 0.66 6.30
N THR A 39 10.97 -0.64 6.53
CA THR A 39 12.11 -1.40 6.00
C THR A 39 11.77 -2.19 4.73
N LYS A 40 10.47 -2.42 4.48
CA LYS A 40 9.99 -3.00 3.23
C LYS A 40 8.59 -2.49 2.93
N ALA A 41 8.37 -2.11 1.69
CA ALA A 41 7.06 -1.77 1.17
C ALA A 41 6.79 -2.59 -0.10
N THR A 42 5.62 -3.21 -0.18
CA THR A 42 5.11 -3.83 -1.41
C THR A 42 3.69 -3.34 -1.62
N ILE A 43 3.45 -2.62 -2.70
CA ILE A 43 2.18 -1.96 -3.00
C ILE A 43 1.80 -2.28 -4.43
N CYS A 44 0.60 -2.82 -4.63
CA CYS A 44 0.06 -3.13 -5.95
C CYS A 44 -1.36 -2.63 -6.12
N PHE A 45 -1.71 -2.34 -7.37
CA PHE A 45 -3.02 -1.88 -7.78
C PHE A 45 -3.58 -2.74 -8.90
N GLY A 46 -4.88 -3.02 -8.83
CA GLY A 46 -5.68 -3.63 -9.89
C GLY A 46 -6.82 -2.69 -10.31
N GLY A 47 -7.35 -2.85 -11.53
CA GLY A 47 -8.41 -1.98 -12.08
C GLY A 47 -7.92 -0.66 -12.70
N MET A 48 -6.62 -0.32 -12.55
CA MET A 48 -6.00 0.88 -13.11
C MET A 48 -5.24 0.64 -14.42
N ALA A 49 -5.05 -0.62 -14.82
CA ALA A 49 -4.33 -1.05 -16.02
C ALA A 49 -4.86 -2.43 -16.48
N GLY A 50 -4.42 -2.90 -17.65
CA GLY A 50 -4.83 -4.23 -18.17
C GLY A 50 -4.39 -5.42 -17.30
N THR A 51 -3.40 -5.24 -16.44
CA THR A 51 -2.94 -6.22 -15.45
C THR A 51 -2.66 -5.54 -14.12
N PRO A 52 -2.70 -6.27 -12.98
CA PRO A 52 -2.23 -5.73 -11.71
C PRO A 52 -0.81 -5.17 -11.82
N LYS A 53 -0.60 -3.95 -11.34
CA LYS A 53 0.67 -3.23 -11.44
C LYS A 53 1.20 -2.91 -10.05
N ARG A 54 2.49 -3.17 -9.83
CA ARG A 54 3.18 -2.71 -8.62
C ARG A 54 3.56 -1.23 -8.73
N ALA A 55 3.41 -0.51 -7.62
CA ALA A 55 3.78 0.90 -7.51
C ALA A 55 5.23 1.02 -7.04
N THR A 56 6.17 0.53 -7.84
CA THR A 56 7.60 0.41 -7.45
C THR A 56 8.24 1.74 -7.07
N GLU A 57 7.83 2.85 -7.69
CA GLU A 57 8.36 4.18 -7.35
C GLU A 57 7.86 4.64 -5.96
N VAL A 58 6.59 4.39 -5.65
CA VAL A 58 6.02 4.63 -4.31
C VAL A 58 6.70 3.73 -3.27
N GLU A 59 6.92 2.45 -3.60
CA GLU A 59 7.63 1.51 -2.73
C GLU A 59 9.03 2.03 -2.36
N LYS A 60 9.81 2.47 -3.36
CA LYS A 60 11.15 3.05 -3.16
C LYS A 60 11.10 4.32 -2.29
N ALA A 61 10.15 5.20 -2.55
CA ALA A 61 10.01 6.46 -1.82
C ALA A 61 9.63 6.27 -0.34
N LEU A 62 9.00 5.14 0.00
CA LEU A 62 8.64 4.81 1.37
C LEU A 62 9.76 4.12 2.15
N LEU A 63 10.78 3.56 1.49
CA LEU A 63 11.91 2.94 2.18
C LEU A 63 12.61 3.97 3.07
N ASP A 64 12.98 3.53 4.27
CA ASP A 64 13.64 4.31 5.34
C ASP A 64 12.86 5.53 5.86
N GLN A 65 11.63 5.75 5.39
CA GLN A 65 10.75 6.78 5.90
C GLN A 65 10.09 6.36 7.23
N PRO A 66 9.75 7.31 8.11
CA PRO A 66 8.93 7.05 9.29
C PRO A 66 7.57 6.48 8.90
N PHE A 67 7.06 5.53 9.69
CA PHE A 67 5.69 5.02 9.53
C PHE A 67 4.67 6.03 10.09
N GLU A 68 4.45 7.11 9.33
CA GLU A 68 3.52 8.19 9.66
C GLU A 68 2.76 8.66 8.42
N PRO A 69 1.57 9.28 8.56
CA PRO A 69 0.75 9.69 7.42
C PRO A 69 1.48 10.58 6.41
N GLN A 70 2.39 11.45 6.87
CA GLN A 70 3.10 12.39 6.01
C GLN A 70 4.05 11.71 5.01
N SER A 71 4.68 10.60 5.40
CA SER A 71 5.51 9.78 4.50
C SER A 71 4.70 9.23 3.34
N PHE A 72 3.48 8.75 3.62
CA PHE A 72 2.57 8.22 2.60
C PHE A 72 2.00 9.32 1.70
N ILE A 73 1.65 10.49 2.26
CA ILE A 73 1.17 11.65 1.47
C ILE A 73 2.25 12.16 0.51
N LYS A 74 3.52 12.15 0.94
CA LYS A 74 4.64 12.51 0.06
C LYS A 74 4.81 11.49 -1.07
N ALA A 75 4.82 10.20 -0.73
CA ALA A 75 5.00 9.13 -1.71
C ALA A 75 3.85 9.03 -2.71
N SER A 76 2.62 9.44 -2.35
CA SER A 76 1.46 9.41 -3.24
C SER A 76 1.47 10.48 -4.34
N LYS A 77 2.44 11.42 -4.31
CA LYS A 77 2.58 12.50 -5.30
C LYS A 77 3.65 12.21 -6.35
N ILE A 78 4.26 11.03 -6.29
CA ILE A 78 5.24 10.51 -7.26
C ILE A 78 4.47 9.77 -8.35
#